data_AF-A0A327VXI9-F1
#
_entry.id   AF-A0A327VXI9-F1
#
_cell.length_a   1.000
_cell.length_b   1.000
_cell.length_c   1.000
_cell.angle_alpha   90.00
_cell.angle_beta   90.00
_cell.angle_gamma   90.00
#
_symmetry.space_group_name_H-M   'P 1'
#
loop_
_entity.id
_entity.type
_entity.pdbx_description
1 polymer ?
#
loop_
_entity_poly.entity_id
_entity_poly.type
_entity_poly.pdbx_seq_one_letter_code
_entity_poly.pdbx_strand_id
1 'polypeptide(L)'
;MVTIHEIIDLMGQKSTSPEMAALFTSLALGKPPKSVNANQSTKGFTDKTNQLSFNFKFNITHEQFYPPVSPKKDDYNFDCYLSSVVLFSAGNGKKKLQDPKPASFWEGFVSPDASYETLMAFIGSDASNGKKVLRKSLNDIAEVVIWTENATNAISAMEIRLKESREIFSHYDFVEEFAIKTVKEAYTLLVKWLFDNQYLLLPAEVYQTALPADYAAIQDFTNKYLKNHIWDNQLIADGVLISFLYKISGNRNMTLPDGQSVNVYIKHLYIKSAGQWEAHQEIYDQRNFEELDNFERNISLNEQQRQHFLQTLTQTFELFKQIPKETF
;
A
#
# COMPACT_ATOMS: atom_id res chain seq x y z
N MET A 1 -12.12 22.97 -22.55
CA MET A 1 -11.73 23.01 -21.13
C MET A 1 -11.94 21.60 -20.61
N VAL A 2 -10.96 21.02 -19.93
CA VAL A 2 -11.09 19.66 -19.39
C VAL A 2 -12.04 19.66 -18.20
N THR A 3 -12.91 18.67 -18.12
CA THR A 3 -13.85 18.47 -17.00
C THR A 3 -13.28 17.49 -15.97
N ILE A 4 -13.85 17.49 -14.76
CA ILE A 4 -13.44 16.52 -13.74
C ILE A 4 -13.76 15.08 -14.17
N HIS A 5 -14.89 14.85 -14.85
CA HIS A 5 -15.26 13.51 -15.34
C HIS A 5 -14.26 12.97 -16.37
N GLU A 6 -13.83 13.80 -17.33
CA GLU A 6 -12.76 13.43 -18.27
C GLU A 6 -11.45 13.09 -17.54
N ILE A 7 -11.12 13.79 -16.44
CA ILE A 7 -9.93 13.47 -15.64
C ILE A 7 -10.08 12.09 -14.98
N ILE A 8 -11.25 11.79 -14.41
CA ILE A 8 -11.54 10.48 -13.79
C ILE A 8 -11.34 9.34 -14.80
N ASP A 9 -11.85 9.50 -16.02
CA ASP A 9 -11.76 8.48 -17.09
C ASP A 9 -10.32 8.24 -17.57
N LEU A 10 -9.43 9.23 -17.38
CA LEU A 10 -8.02 9.14 -17.71
C LEU A 10 -7.16 8.54 -16.58
N MET A 11 -7.68 8.46 -15.35
CA MET A 11 -6.93 7.95 -14.21
C MET A 11 -6.47 6.51 -14.46
N GLY A 12 -5.19 6.23 -14.19
CA GLY A 12 -4.62 4.91 -14.39
C GLY A 12 -4.34 4.54 -15.85
N GLN A 13 -4.64 5.41 -16.82
CA GLN A 13 -4.19 5.20 -18.20
C GLN A 13 -2.68 5.37 -18.32
N LYS A 14 -2.07 4.59 -19.23
CA LYS A 14 -0.67 4.75 -19.60
C LYS A 14 -0.45 6.15 -20.16
N SER A 15 0.68 6.76 -19.82
CA SER A 15 1.10 8.05 -20.35
C SER A 15 1.20 8.08 -21.88
N THR A 16 1.34 6.91 -22.50
CA THR A 16 1.44 6.72 -23.95
C THR A 16 0.10 6.45 -24.63
N SER A 17 -1.04 6.48 -23.91
CA SER A 17 -2.36 6.29 -24.53
C SER A 17 -2.70 7.42 -25.52
N PRO A 18 -3.45 7.13 -26.60
CA PRO A 18 -3.92 8.15 -27.54
C PRO A 18 -4.70 9.28 -26.86
N GLU A 19 -5.54 8.94 -25.87
CA GLU A 19 -6.37 9.87 -25.12
C GLU A 19 -5.51 10.84 -24.30
N MET A 20 -4.46 10.32 -23.63
CA MET A 20 -3.51 11.16 -22.87
C MET A 20 -2.74 12.10 -23.80
N ALA A 21 -2.29 11.60 -24.95
CA ALA A 21 -1.58 12.41 -25.95
C ALA A 21 -2.47 13.52 -26.52
N ALA A 22 -3.76 13.23 -26.76
CA ALA A 22 -4.73 14.20 -27.22
C ALA A 22 -4.99 15.31 -26.19
N LEU A 23 -5.15 14.94 -24.90
CA LEU A 23 -5.31 15.92 -23.82
C LEU A 23 -4.06 16.82 -23.68
N PHE A 24 -2.86 16.24 -23.69
CA PHE A 24 -1.62 17.01 -23.55
C PHE A 24 -1.41 17.99 -24.71
N THR A 25 -1.84 17.59 -25.91
CA THR A 25 -1.83 18.45 -27.10
C THR A 25 -2.83 19.60 -26.95
N SER A 26 -4.07 19.32 -26.51
CA SER A 26 -5.11 20.35 -26.36
C SER A 26 -4.79 21.37 -25.26
N LEU A 27 -4.06 20.97 -24.22
CA LEU A 27 -3.58 21.83 -23.14
C LEU A 27 -2.22 22.48 -23.43
N ALA A 28 -1.63 22.26 -24.61
CA ALA A 28 -0.30 22.75 -24.98
C ALA A 28 0.81 22.37 -23.97
N LEU A 29 0.72 21.19 -23.35
CA LEU A 29 1.67 20.67 -22.36
C LEU A 29 2.85 19.90 -22.98
N GLY A 30 2.88 19.76 -24.30
CA GLY A 30 3.87 18.98 -25.02
C GLY A 30 3.52 17.49 -25.04
N LYS A 31 4.50 16.62 -24.78
CA LYS A 31 4.30 15.16 -24.77
C LYS A 31 4.32 14.62 -23.34
N PRO A 32 3.38 13.73 -22.98
CA PRO A 32 3.42 13.02 -21.70
C PRO A 32 4.69 12.15 -21.59
N PRO A 33 5.10 11.77 -20.36
CA PRO A 33 6.37 11.11 -20.14
C PRO A 33 6.28 9.64 -20.57
N LYS A 34 7.12 9.19 -21.51
CA LYS A 34 7.09 7.79 -21.99
C LYS A 34 7.39 6.75 -20.89
N SER A 35 8.29 7.09 -19.97
CA SER A 35 8.66 6.30 -18.81
C SER A 35 9.09 7.22 -17.68
N VAL A 36 9.13 6.65 -16.47
CA VAL A 36 9.77 7.27 -15.29
C VAL A 36 10.78 6.26 -14.76
N ASN A 37 11.93 6.77 -14.33
CA ASN A 37 12.98 5.93 -13.74
C ASN A 37 12.86 5.86 -12.21
N ALA A 38 13.48 4.84 -11.62
CA ALA A 38 13.43 4.60 -10.18
C ALA A 38 13.86 5.83 -9.35
N ASN A 39 14.90 6.54 -9.79
CA ASN A 39 15.43 7.71 -9.11
C ASN A 39 14.47 8.91 -9.11
N GLN A 40 13.59 9.02 -10.12
CA GLN A 40 12.60 10.09 -10.21
C GLN A 40 11.30 9.72 -9.51
N SER A 41 10.89 8.44 -9.57
CA SER A 41 9.64 7.88 -9.00
C SER A 41 8.32 8.48 -9.54
N THR A 42 8.28 9.79 -9.81
CA THR A 42 7.12 10.52 -10.33
C THR A 42 7.58 11.62 -11.28
N LYS A 43 6.74 11.97 -12.26
CA LYS A 43 6.97 13.11 -13.15
C LYS A 43 5.70 13.94 -13.33
N GLY A 44 5.79 15.23 -13.03
CA GLY A 44 4.66 16.16 -13.06
C GLY A 44 4.67 17.11 -14.26
N PHE A 45 3.49 17.53 -14.69
CA PHE A 45 3.23 18.55 -15.71
C PHE A 45 2.14 19.50 -15.22
N THR A 46 2.35 20.81 -15.37
CA THR A 46 1.40 21.82 -14.88
C THR A 46 0.80 22.60 -16.04
N ASP A 47 -0.52 22.54 -16.17
CA ASP A 47 -1.29 23.48 -16.97
C ASP A 47 -1.53 24.75 -16.14
N LYS A 48 -0.76 25.79 -16.46
CA LYS A 48 -0.83 27.08 -15.78
C LYS A 48 -2.14 27.82 -16.05
N THR A 49 -2.78 27.57 -17.19
CA THR A 49 -4.01 28.25 -17.60
C THR A 49 -5.17 27.80 -16.73
N ASN A 50 -5.36 26.48 -16.59
CA ASN A 50 -6.43 25.92 -15.77
C ASN A 50 -6.00 25.59 -14.33
N GLN A 51 -4.72 25.84 -14.00
CA GLN A 51 -4.08 25.51 -12.72
C GLN A 51 -4.25 24.02 -12.34
N LEU A 52 -4.05 23.13 -13.31
CA LEU A 52 -4.08 21.69 -13.10
C LEU A 52 -2.65 21.14 -13.09
N SER A 53 -2.36 20.18 -12.21
CA SER A 53 -1.06 19.47 -12.23
C SER A 53 -1.27 17.97 -12.37
N PHE A 54 -0.77 17.41 -13.47
CA PHE A 54 -0.83 16.00 -13.82
C PHE A 54 0.45 15.31 -13.35
N ASN A 55 0.32 14.27 -12.53
CA ASN A 55 1.44 13.48 -12.03
C ASN A 55 1.37 12.06 -12.57
N PHE A 56 2.49 11.57 -13.08
CA PHE A 56 2.63 10.20 -13.54
C PHE A 56 3.63 9.42 -12.69
N LYS A 57 3.29 8.18 -12.35
CA LYS A 57 4.05 7.31 -11.44
C LYS A 57 4.10 5.88 -11.99
N PHE A 58 5.07 5.08 -11.53
CA PHE A 58 5.16 3.66 -11.85
C PHE A 58 4.97 2.76 -10.62
N ASN A 59 5.41 3.20 -9.44
CA ASN A 59 5.35 2.44 -8.18
C ASN A 59 4.02 2.67 -7.45
N ILE A 60 2.91 2.37 -8.14
CA ILE A 60 1.56 2.53 -7.60
C ILE A 60 1.20 1.25 -6.84
N THR A 61 0.88 1.36 -5.56
CA THR A 61 0.54 0.21 -4.69
C THR A 61 -0.94 -0.15 -4.83
N HIS A 62 -1.32 -0.66 -6.00
CA HIS A 62 -2.67 -1.12 -6.35
C HIS A 62 -2.58 -2.29 -7.35
N GLU A 63 -3.55 -3.22 -7.31
CA GLU A 63 -3.42 -4.58 -7.86
C GLU A 63 -3.33 -4.65 -9.38
N GLN A 64 -3.73 -3.56 -10.01
CA GLN A 64 -3.68 -3.36 -11.44
C GLN A 64 -2.30 -2.88 -11.92
N PHE A 65 -1.49 -2.28 -11.04
CA PHE A 65 -0.25 -1.59 -11.42
C PHE A 65 1.00 -2.16 -10.73
N TYR A 66 0.84 -3.01 -9.72
CA TYR A 66 1.92 -3.61 -8.96
C TYR A 66 2.07 -5.11 -9.24
N PRO A 67 3.31 -5.65 -9.34
CA PRO A 67 4.58 -4.93 -9.33
C PRO A 67 4.75 -4.04 -10.58
N PRO A 68 5.65 -3.03 -10.52
CA PRO A 68 5.95 -2.20 -11.68
C PRO A 68 6.34 -3.00 -12.91
N VAL A 69 5.82 -2.60 -14.06
CA VAL A 69 6.14 -3.23 -15.36
C VAL A 69 7.22 -2.44 -16.07
N SER A 70 8.32 -3.10 -16.45
CA SER A 70 9.34 -2.53 -17.34
C SER A 70 9.09 -2.92 -18.79
N PRO A 71 8.72 -2.00 -19.70
CA PRO A 71 8.50 -2.32 -21.11
C PRO A 71 9.78 -2.78 -21.82
N LYS A 72 10.95 -2.45 -21.28
CA LYS A 72 12.26 -2.83 -21.83
C LYS A 72 12.91 -4.01 -21.11
N LYS A 73 12.25 -4.56 -20.07
CA LYS A 73 12.82 -5.56 -19.16
C LYS A 73 14.13 -5.07 -18.51
N ASP A 74 14.19 -3.79 -18.19
CA ASP A 74 15.28 -3.17 -17.42
C ASP A 74 14.75 -2.56 -16.11
N ASP A 75 15.61 -2.50 -15.09
CA ASP A 75 15.23 -2.02 -13.75
C ASP A 75 15.13 -0.48 -13.64
N TYR A 76 15.27 0.23 -14.77
CA TYR A 76 15.42 1.68 -14.78
C TYR A 76 14.31 2.41 -15.54
N ASN A 77 13.53 1.74 -16.38
CA ASN A 77 12.48 2.34 -17.17
C ASN A 77 11.19 1.56 -16.98
N PHE A 78 10.24 2.14 -16.25
CA PHE A 78 8.94 1.53 -16.01
C PHE A 78 7.85 2.20 -16.84
N ASP A 79 6.81 1.41 -17.13
CA ASP A 79 5.53 1.92 -17.61
C ASP A 79 5.01 2.96 -16.63
N CYS A 80 4.47 4.04 -17.17
CA CYS A 80 4.09 5.21 -16.40
C CYS A 80 2.60 5.48 -16.59
N TYR A 81 1.90 5.68 -15.48
CA TYR A 81 0.45 5.81 -15.45
C TYR A 81 0.06 7.16 -14.84
N LEU A 82 -1.03 7.76 -15.30
CA LEU A 82 -1.57 8.96 -14.66
C LEU A 82 -2.03 8.57 -13.24
N SER A 83 -1.27 8.99 -12.23
CA SER A 83 -1.47 8.60 -10.84
C SER A 83 -2.25 9.62 -10.05
N SER A 84 -2.10 10.90 -10.39
CA SER A 84 -2.93 11.96 -9.81
C SER A 84 -3.04 13.21 -10.67
N VAL A 85 -4.11 13.97 -10.43
CA VAL A 85 -4.32 15.31 -10.96
C VAL A 85 -4.73 16.22 -9.81
N VAL A 86 -3.88 17.22 -9.51
CA VAL A 86 -4.21 18.28 -8.56
C VAL A 86 -5.18 19.23 -9.24
N LEU A 87 -6.40 19.32 -8.69
CA LEU A 87 -7.48 20.17 -9.19
C LEU A 87 -7.41 21.59 -8.61
N PHE A 88 -6.97 21.70 -7.36
CA PHE A 88 -6.90 22.98 -6.65
C PHE A 88 -5.79 22.95 -5.59
N SER A 89 -5.12 24.09 -5.43
CA SER A 89 -4.21 24.36 -4.32
C SER A 89 -4.28 25.85 -3.99
N ALA A 90 -4.62 26.19 -2.75
CA ALA A 90 -4.77 27.59 -2.32
C ALA A 90 -3.44 28.35 -2.32
N GLY A 91 -2.30 27.67 -2.49
CA GLY A 91 -0.95 28.22 -2.34
C GLY A 91 -0.54 28.38 -0.88
N ASN A 92 0.75 28.60 -0.63
CA ASN A 92 1.30 28.77 0.73
C ASN A 92 1.54 30.25 1.07
N GLY A 93 1.23 30.65 2.31
CA GLY A 93 1.62 31.97 2.86
C GLY A 93 0.67 33.11 2.47
N LYS A 94 1.23 34.27 2.07
CA LYS A 94 0.49 35.54 1.88
C LYS A 94 -0.27 35.66 0.54
N LYS A 95 -0.09 34.76 -0.41
CA LYS A 95 -0.76 34.79 -1.72
C LYS A 95 -1.70 33.60 -1.85
N LYS A 96 -2.96 33.79 -1.44
CA LYS A 96 -4.03 32.86 -1.79
C LYS A 96 -4.25 32.92 -3.30
N LEU A 97 -4.08 31.80 -3.98
CA LEU A 97 -4.40 31.69 -5.39
C LEU A 97 -5.92 31.57 -5.53
N GLN A 98 -6.51 32.44 -6.33
CA GLN A 98 -7.90 32.31 -6.72
C GLN A 98 -8.02 31.20 -7.77
N ASP A 99 -9.02 30.35 -7.62
CA ASP A 99 -9.35 29.33 -8.61
C ASP A 99 -9.85 30.00 -9.91
N PRO A 100 -9.17 29.82 -11.06
CA PRO A 100 -9.57 30.44 -12.31
C PRO A 100 -10.66 29.66 -13.04
N LYS A 101 -11.03 28.47 -12.54
CA LYS A 101 -11.94 27.55 -13.22
C LYS A 101 -13.40 27.99 -13.05
N PRO A 102 -14.23 27.90 -14.11
CA PRO A 102 -15.65 28.27 -14.05
C PRO A 102 -16.44 27.25 -13.23
N ALA A 103 -17.65 27.63 -12.77
CA ALA A 103 -18.54 26.75 -12.01
C ALA A 103 -18.83 25.42 -12.73
N SER A 104 -18.92 25.42 -14.06
CA SER A 104 -19.14 24.21 -14.88
C SER A 104 -18.01 23.17 -14.77
N PHE A 105 -16.80 23.58 -14.39
CA PHE A 105 -15.71 22.63 -14.12
C PHE A 105 -16.02 21.76 -12.90
N TRP A 106 -16.64 22.36 -11.88
CA TRP A 106 -17.00 21.73 -10.61
C TRP A 106 -18.37 21.03 -10.64
N GLU A 107 -18.98 20.88 -11.81
CA GLU A 107 -20.29 20.23 -11.93
C GLU A 107 -20.24 18.79 -11.40
N GLY A 108 -21.10 18.49 -10.41
CA GLY A 108 -21.10 17.20 -9.70
C GLY A 108 -20.06 17.07 -8.58
N PHE A 109 -19.26 18.11 -8.34
CA PHE A 109 -18.18 18.14 -7.34
C PHE A 109 -18.31 19.35 -6.41
N VAL A 110 -17.55 19.31 -5.31
CA VAL A 110 -17.41 20.44 -4.41
C VAL A 110 -16.37 21.42 -4.95
N SER A 111 -16.71 22.72 -4.98
CA SER A 111 -15.78 23.79 -5.36
C SER A 111 -14.94 24.26 -4.15
N PRO A 112 -13.78 24.92 -4.36
CA PRO A 112 -12.91 25.37 -3.28
C PRO A 112 -13.55 26.33 -2.28
N ASP A 113 -14.58 27.06 -2.69
CA ASP A 113 -15.33 28.04 -1.91
C ASP A 113 -16.58 27.44 -1.22
N ALA A 114 -16.82 26.15 -1.36
CA ALA A 114 -17.97 25.49 -0.77
C ALA A 114 -17.95 25.56 0.77
N SER A 115 -19.16 25.58 1.33
CA SER A 115 -19.33 25.52 2.78
C SER A 115 -18.89 24.17 3.35
N TYR A 116 -18.58 24.13 4.64
CA TYR A 116 -18.29 22.87 5.33
C TYR A 116 -19.44 21.87 5.23
N GLU A 117 -20.70 22.33 5.32
CA GLU A 117 -21.88 21.47 5.18
C GLU A 117 -21.95 20.84 3.78
N THR A 118 -21.73 21.64 2.73
CA THR A 118 -21.69 21.16 1.34
C THR A 118 -20.56 20.15 1.13
N LEU A 119 -19.38 20.43 1.69
CA LEU A 119 -18.23 19.52 1.64
C LEU A 119 -18.54 18.18 2.33
N MET A 120 -19.11 18.21 3.53
CA MET A 120 -19.44 16.99 4.27
C MET A 120 -20.56 16.19 3.61
N ALA A 121 -21.57 16.86 3.06
CA ALA A 121 -22.61 16.22 2.26
C ALA A 121 -22.03 15.55 1.00
N PHE A 122 -21.06 16.21 0.34
CA PHE A 122 -20.35 15.62 -0.78
C PHE A 122 -19.55 14.39 -0.37
N ILE A 123 -18.80 14.42 0.73
CA ILE A 123 -17.98 13.27 1.17
C ILE A 123 -18.85 12.09 1.61
N GLY A 124 -19.89 12.33 2.41
CA GLY A 124 -20.78 11.30 2.97
C GLY A 124 -20.59 11.07 4.47
N SER A 125 -21.48 10.27 5.06
CA SER A 125 -21.67 10.10 6.52
C SER A 125 -20.49 9.48 7.28
N ASP A 126 -19.53 8.86 6.60
CA ASP A 126 -18.37 8.20 7.22
C ASP A 126 -17.15 9.13 7.40
N ALA A 127 -17.28 10.41 7.06
CA ALA A 127 -16.27 11.41 7.33
C ALA A 127 -16.28 11.76 8.83
N SER A 128 -15.40 11.13 9.60
CA SER A 128 -15.18 11.46 11.00
C SER A 128 -14.91 12.97 11.18
N ASN A 129 -15.68 13.61 12.05
CA ASN A 129 -15.52 15.02 12.43
C ASN A 129 -14.05 15.31 12.84
N GLY A 130 -13.42 16.28 12.18
CA GLY A 130 -12.08 16.77 12.53
C GLY A 130 -10.89 16.20 11.74
N LYS A 131 -11.11 15.40 10.68
CA LYS A 131 -10.01 15.00 9.79
C LYS A 131 -9.58 16.16 8.87
N LYS A 132 -8.27 16.43 8.82
CA LYS A 132 -7.65 17.39 7.88
C LYS A 132 -7.65 16.92 6.43
N VAL A 133 -7.93 15.64 6.22
CA VAL A 133 -7.91 14.97 4.92
C VAL A 133 -9.18 14.15 4.79
N LEU A 134 -10.03 14.54 3.87
CA LEU A 134 -11.27 13.86 3.52
C LEU A 134 -11.05 13.10 2.21
N ARG A 135 -11.65 11.93 2.08
CA ARG A 135 -11.52 11.07 0.90
C ARG A 135 -12.88 10.54 0.49
N LYS A 136 -13.13 10.47 -0.81
CA LYS A 136 -14.34 9.86 -1.36
C LYS A 136 -13.96 9.02 -2.59
N SER A 137 -14.42 7.77 -2.61
CA SER A 137 -14.26 6.88 -3.77
C SER A 137 -15.07 7.43 -4.96
N LEU A 138 -14.45 7.50 -6.14
CA LEU A 138 -15.11 7.94 -7.38
C LEU A 138 -15.52 6.76 -8.25
N ASN A 139 -14.64 5.75 -8.35
CA ASN A 139 -14.87 4.47 -9.00
C ASN A 139 -13.98 3.41 -8.34
N ASP A 140 -13.76 2.25 -8.97
CA ASP A 140 -12.94 1.18 -8.39
C ASP A 140 -11.48 1.60 -8.15
N ILE A 141 -10.91 2.40 -9.05
CA ILE A 141 -9.46 2.71 -9.06
C ILE A 141 -9.11 4.11 -8.57
N ALA A 142 -10.05 5.06 -8.55
CA ALA A 142 -9.79 6.47 -8.27
C ALA A 142 -10.59 6.99 -7.06
N GLU A 143 -9.97 7.92 -6.33
CA GLU A 143 -10.58 8.68 -5.24
C GLU A 143 -10.31 10.18 -5.42
N VAL A 144 -11.19 11.02 -4.86
CA VAL A 144 -10.91 12.42 -4.61
C VAL A 144 -10.42 12.58 -3.17
N VAL A 145 -9.36 13.36 -3.00
CA VAL A 145 -8.80 13.72 -1.70
C VAL A 145 -8.85 15.23 -1.54
N ILE A 146 -9.40 15.66 -0.41
CA ILE A 146 -9.62 17.06 -0.07
C ILE A 146 -8.92 17.35 1.24
N TRP A 147 -8.04 18.35 1.23
CA TRP A 147 -7.37 18.85 2.43
C TRP A 147 -8.08 20.10 2.93
N THR A 148 -8.25 20.20 4.25
CA THR A 148 -8.90 21.34 4.91
C THR A 148 -7.96 22.05 5.89
N GLU A 149 -8.16 23.35 6.09
CA GLU A 149 -7.47 24.13 7.13
C GLU A 149 -8.16 23.95 8.49
N ASN A 150 -7.39 23.64 9.55
CA ASN A 150 -7.93 23.28 10.88
C ASN A 150 -8.85 24.33 11.51
N ALA A 151 -8.61 25.63 11.24
CA ALA A 151 -9.29 26.72 11.94
C ALA A 151 -10.61 27.13 11.27
N THR A 152 -10.73 26.90 9.97
CA THR A 152 -11.81 27.44 9.13
C THR A 152 -12.59 26.35 8.40
N ASN A 153 -12.07 25.11 8.41
CA ASN A 153 -12.53 24.00 7.55
C ASN A 153 -12.55 24.37 6.06
N ALA A 154 -11.83 25.42 5.66
CA ALA A 154 -11.72 25.83 4.27
C ALA A 154 -10.89 24.81 3.50
N ILE A 155 -11.26 24.57 2.24
CA ILE A 155 -10.51 23.67 1.36
C ILE A 155 -9.16 24.33 1.02
N SER A 156 -8.06 23.64 1.32
CA SER A 156 -6.69 24.10 1.03
C SER A 156 -6.11 23.44 -0.23
N ALA A 157 -6.52 22.21 -0.53
CA ALA A 157 -6.15 21.50 -1.74
C ALA A 157 -7.19 20.44 -2.11
N MET A 158 -7.26 20.12 -3.40
CA MET A 158 -8.04 19.01 -3.94
C MET A 158 -7.26 18.27 -5.02
N GLU A 159 -7.31 16.95 -4.98
CA GLU A 159 -6.64 16.05 -5.92
C GLU A 159 -7.54 14.87 -6.26
N ILE A 160 -7.55 14.47 -7.53
CA ILE A 160 -8.01 13.13 -7.92
C ILE A 160 -6.79 12.25 -8.06
N ARG A 161 -6.80 11.07 -7.47
CA ARG A 161 -5.68 10.14 -7.52
C ARG A 161 -6.12 8.70 -7.55
N LEU A 162 -5.22 7.83 -7.97
CA LEU A 162 -5.40 6.39 -7.83
C LEU A 162 -5.48 6.02 -6.36
N LYS A 163 -6.39 5.10 -6.03
CA LYS A 163 -6.44 4.46 -4.72
C LYS A 163 -5.17 3.65 -4.55
N GLU A 164 -4.43 3.94 -3.50
CA GLU A 164 -3.26 3.18 -3.11
C GLU A 164 -3.56 2.46 -1.80
N SER A 165 -3.23 1.18 -1.78
CA SER A 165 -3.28 0.33 -0.59
C SER A 165 -1.90 0.31 0.04
N ARG A 166 -1.85 0.06 1.35
CA ARG A 166 -0.58 -0.09 2.04
C ARG A 166 -0.10 -1.52 1.87
N GLU A 167 1.04 -1.67 1.22
CA GLU A 167 1.71 -2.96 1.16
C GLU A 167 2.36 -3.28 2.51
N ILE A 168 2.04 -4.46 3.04
CA ILE A 168 2.55 -4.95 4.32
C ILE A 168 3.64 -6.00 4.07
N PHE A 169 3.37 -6.95 3.18
CA PHE A 169 4.33 -7.90 2.65
C PHE A 169 4.31 -7.86 1.12
N SER A 170 5.50 -7.83 0.54
CA SER A 170 5.74 -7.57 -0.88
C SER A 170 5.79 -8.85 -1.72
N HIS A 171 5.73 -8.69 -3.05
CA HIS A 171 5.98 -9.75 -4.04
C HIS A 171 7.20 -10.60 -3.69
N TYR A 172 8.26 -9.89 -3.30
CA TYR A 172 9.59 -10.43 -3.10
C TYR A 172 9.70 -11.28 -1.85
N ASP A 173 8.72 -11.22 -0.94
CA ASP A 173 8.64 -12.07 0.23
C ASP A 173 8.17 -13.50 -0.12
N PHE A 174 7.58 -13.71 -1.31
CA PHE A 174 6.95 -14.98 -1.71
C PHE A 174 7.55 -15.63 -2.97
N VAL A 175 8.34 -14.89 -3.77
CA VAL A 175 8.90 -15.40 -5.05
C VAL A 175 10.31 -15.95 -4.87
N GLU A 176 10.54 -17.18 -5.33
CA GLU A 176 11.80 -17.91 -5.14
C GLU A 176 13.05 -17.25 -5.74
N GLU A 177 12.88 -16.54 -6.85
CA GLU A 177 13.98 -15.90 -7.58
C GLU A 177 14.58 -14.69 -6.83
N PHE A 178 13.86 -14.13 -5.85
CA PHE A 178 14.35 -12.99 -5.07
C PHE A 178 15.19 -13.42 -3.88
N ALA A 179 16.50 -13.15 -3.96
CA ALA A 179 17.53 -13.60 -3.02
C ALA A 179 17.54 -12.87 -1.66
N ILE A 180 16.87 -11.72 -1.53
CA ILE A 180 16.97 -10.84 -0.35
C ILE A 180 16.22 -11.43 0.86
N LYS A 181 15.21 -12.28 0.63
CA LYS A 181 14.40 -12.90 1.69
C LYS A 181 14.79 -14.36 1.83
N THR A 182 15.45 -14.67 2.94
CA THR A 182 16.10 -15.95 3.20
C THR A 182 15.20 -16.99 3.87
N VAL A 183 14.10 -16.58 4.52
CA VAL A 183 13.16 -17.46 5.23
C VAL A 183 11.74 -17.41 4.63
N LYS A 184 11.59 -17.78 3.36
CA LYS A 184 10.32 -17.64 2.61
C LYS A 184 9.16 -18.43 3.21
N GLU A 185 9.43 -19.62 3.75
CA GLU A 185 8.42 -20.45 4.40
C GLU A 185 7.74 -19.71 5.56
N ALA A 186 8.44 -18.84 6.29
CA ALA A 186 7.86 -18.02 7.35
C ALA A 186 6.71 -17.13 6.84
N TYR A 187 6.87 -16.51 5.67
CA TYR A 187 5.86 -15.64 5.07
C TYR A 187 4.68 -16.43 4.49
N THR A 188 4.92 -17.62 3.94
CA THR A 188 3.82 -18.51 3.53
C THR A 188 3.02 -19.00 4.74
N LEU A 189 3.68 -19.40 5.82
CA LEU A 189 2.99 -19.80 7.05
C LEU A 189 2.22 -18.63 7.69
N LEU A 190 2.66 -17.38 7.51
CA LEU A 190 1.84 -16.23 7.87
C LEU A 190 0.55 -16.15 7.05
N VAL A 191 0.59 -16.41 5.74
CA VAL A 191 -0.62 -16.47 4.89
C VAL A 191 -1.55 -17.58 5.37
N LYS A 192 -0.99 -18.75 5.71
CA LYS A 192 -1.74 -19.84 6.34
C LYS A 192 -2.43 -19.41 7.63
N TRP A 193 -1.70 -18.72 8.51
CA TRP A 193 -2.24 -18.17 9.76
C TRP A 193 -3.37 -17.16 9.49
N LEU A 194 -3.19 -16.24 8.54
CA LEU A 194 -4.22 -15.28 8.14
C LEU A 194 -5.46 -15.97 7.56
N PHE A 195 -5.28 -17.03 6.78
CA PHE A 195 -6.36 -17.84 6.21
C PHE A 195 -7.14 -18.57 7.31
N ASP A 196 -6.45 -19.33 8.17
CA ASP A 196 -7.09 -20.14 9.21
C ASP A 196 -7.94 -19.32 10.19
N ASN A 197 -7.48 -18.09 10.47
CA ASN A 197 -8.18 -17.16 11.36
C ASN A 197 -9.19 -16.26 10.63
N GLN A 198 -9.42 -16.48 9.33
CA GLN A 198 -10.32 -15.67 8.49
C GLN A 198 -10.01 -14.17 8.51
N TYR A 199 -8.72 -13.83 8.57
CA TYR A 199 -8.25 -12.44 8.52
C TYR A 199 -8.12 -11.92 7.08
N LEU A 200 -8.13 -12.79 6.07
CA LEU A 200 -8.13 -12.39 4.66
C LEU A 200 -9.56 -12.08 4.19
N LEU A 201 -9.71 -11.05 3.37
CA LEU A 201 -10.97 -10.76 2.66
C LEU A 201 -11.04 -11.62 1.39
N LEU A 202 -11.62 -12.81 1.53
CA LEU A 202 -11.78 -13.77 0.44
C LEU A 202 -13.25 -14.18 0.27
N PRO A 203 -13.66 -14.61 -0.94
CA PRO A 203 -14.96 -15.22 -1.15
C PRO A 203 -15.17 -16.45 -0.25
N ALA A 204 -16.41 -16.63 0.24
CA ALA A 204 -16.73 -17.67 1.22
C ALA A 204 -16.43 -19.09 0.70
N GLU A 205 -16.55 -19.33 -0.61
CA GLU A 205 -16.22 -20.58 -1.27
C GLU A 205 -14.74 -20.96 -1.13
N VAL A 206 -13.84 -19.98 -1.01
CA VAL A 206 -12.40 -20.25 -0.82
C VAL A 206 -12.15 -20.89 0.54
N TYR A 207 -12.91 -20.51 1.56
CA TYR A 207 -12.82 -21.06 2.92
C TYR A 207 -13.43 -22.46 3.08
N GLN A 208 -14.16 -22.96 2.08
CA GLN A 208 -14.74 -24.31 2.13
C GLN A 208 -13.67 -25.40 1.94
N THR A 209 -12.51 -25.06 1.39
CA THR A 209 -11.37 -25.95 1.23
C THR A 209 -10.29 -25.56 2.21
N ALA A 210 -9.87 -26.49 3.07
CA ALA A 210 -8.75 -26.24 3.98
C ALA A 210 -7.47 -25.99 3.18
N LEU A 211 -6.76 -24.91 3.52
CA LEU A 211 -5.40 -24.68 3.04
C LEU A 211 -4.46 -25.59 3.85
N PRO A 212 -3.71 -26.53 3.24
CA PRO A 212 -2.72 -27.32 3.96
C PRO A 212 -1.53 -26.45 4.41
N ALA A 213 -0.78 -26.91 5.42
CA ALA A 213 0.44 -26.23 5.90
C ALA A 213 1.68 -26.51 5.02
N ASP A 214 1.48 -26.91 3.77
CA ASP A 214 2.53 -27.23 2.82
C ASP A 214 2.99 -25.99 2.05
N TYR A 215 4.31 -25.80 1.92
CA TYR A 215 4.90 -24.61 1.32
C TYR A 215 4.39 -24.35 -0.11
N ALA A 216 4.43 -25.37 -0.97
CA ALA A 216 4.03 -25.23 -2.37
C ALA A 216 2.54 -24.92 -2.50
N ALA A 217 1.69 -25.61 -1.72
CA ALA A 217 0.25 -25.34 -1.72
C ALA A 217 -0.08 -23.91 -1.23
N ILE A 218 0.61 -23.40 -0.21
CA ILE A 218 0.41 -22.03 0.25
C ILE A 218 0.96 -21.01 -0.75
N GLN A 219 2.07 -21.29 -1.41
CA GLN A 219 2.61 -20.43 -2.46
C GLN A 219 1.63 -20.32 -3.63
N ASP A 220 1.08 -21.44 -4.10
CA ASP A 220 0.04 -21.46 -5.15
C ASP A 220 -1.20 -20.66 -4.74
N PHE A 221 -1.64 -20.84 -3.49
CA PHE A 221 -2.73 -20.06 -2.91
C PHE A 221 -2.43 -18.56 -2.91
N THR A 222 -1.25 -18.17 -2.44
CA THR A 222 -0.82 -16.77 -2.32
C THR A 222 -0.73 -16.13 -3.71
N ASN A 223 -0.21 -16.84 -4.70
CA ASN A 223 -0.17 -16.40 -6.08
C ASN A 223 -1.59 -16.21 -6.65
N LYS A 224 -2.45 -17.19 -6.46
CA LYS A 224 -3.80 -17.21 -7.04
C LYS A 224 -4.72 -16.13 -6.46
N TYR A 225 -4.74 -15.98 -5.14
CA TYR A 225 -5.72 -15.13 -4.46
C TYR A 225 -5.16 -13.80 -3.98
N LEU A 226 -3.86 -13.73 -3.71
CA LEU A 226 -3.22 -12.53 -3.16
C LEU A 226 -2.18 -11.92 -4.10
N LYS A 227 -1.98 -12.50 -5.30
CA LYS A 227 -0.98 -12.10 -6.30
C LYS A 227 0.46 -12.06 -5.77
N ASN A 228 0.76 -12.85 -4.73
CA ASN A 228 2.02 -12.82 -3.98
C ASN A 228 2.24 -11.55 -3.13
N HIS A 229 1.20 -10.96 -2.56
CA HIS A 229 1.33 -9.82 -1.64
C HIS A 229 0.40 -9.95 -0.43
N ILE A 230 0.61 -9.11 0.58
CA ILE A 230 -0.39 -8.84 1.61
C ILE A 230 -0.54 -7.33 1.73
N TRP A 231 -1.73 -6.83 1.39
CA TRP A 231 -2.11 -5.43 1.49
C TRP A 231 -3.18 -5.20 2.55
N ASP A 232 -3.28 -3.97 3.05
CA ASP A 232 -4.31 -3.61 4.02
C ASP A 232 -5.74 -3.84 3.51
N ASN A 233 -6.01 -3.59 2.23
CA ASN A 233 -7.31 -3.82 1.60
C ASN A 233 -7.66 -5.31 1.35
N GLN A 234 -6.71 -6.24 1.58
CA GLN A 234 -6.94 -7.69 1.52
C GLN A 234 -7.26 -8.28 2.90
N LEU A 235 -7.30 -7.45 3.94
CA LEU A 235 -7.47 -7.88 5.32
C LEU A 235 -8.80 -7.39 5.89
N ILE A 236 -9.38 -8.17 6.81
CA ILE A 236 -10.56 -7.72 7.55
C ILE A 236 -10.25 -6.45 8.35
N ALA A 237 -11.28 -5.65 8.60
CA ALA A 237 -11.18 -4.50 9.48
C ALA A 237 -11.05 -4.94 10.96
N ASP A 238 -9.84 -5.30 11.37
CA ASP A 238 -9.46 -5.52 12.76
C ASP A 238 -8.65 -4.33 13.29
N GLY A 239 -8.97 -3.90 14.52
CA GLY A 239 -8.45 -2.66 15.09
C GLY A 239 -6.95 -2.64 15.35
N VAL A 240 -6.25 -3.78 15.29
CA VAL A 240 -4.80 -3.88 15.55
C VAL A 240 -4.04 -4.79 14.58
N LEU A 241 -4.71 -5.61 13.77
CA LEU A 241 -4.08 -6.56 12.84
C LEU A 241 -3.03 -5.92 11.93
N ILE A 242 -3.36 -4.82 11.24
CA ILE A 242 -2.42 -4.15 10.33
C ILE A 242 -1.17 -3.69 11.10
N SER A 243 -1.35 -3.09 12.28
CA SER A 243 -0.24 -2.65 13.13
C SER A 243 0.61 -3.84 13.60
N PHE A 244 -0.01 -4.97 13.93
CA PHE A 244 0.69 -6.20 14.28
C PHE A 244 1.54 -6.72 13.12
N LEU A 245 0.96 -6.81 11.92
CA LEU A 245 1.67 -7.29 10.73
C LEU A 245 2.89 -6.40 10.39
N TYR A 246 2.75 -5.08 10.51
CA TYR A 246 3.89 -4.16 10.41
C TYR A 246 4.92 -4.32 11.54
N LYS A 247 4.49 -4.75 12.72
CA LYS A 247 5.40 -5.00 13.85
C LYS A 247 6.25 -6.22 13.59
N ILE A 248 5.66 -7.31 13.11
CA ILE A 248 6.37 -8.58 12.85
C ILE A 248 7.14 -8.59 11.53
N SER A 249 6.88 -7.66 10.60
CA SER A 249 7.59 -7.60 9.31
C SER A 249 9.01 -7.03 9.42
N GLY A 250 9.31 -6.27 10.48
CA GLY A 250 10.64 -5.74 10.75
C GLY A 250 11.25 -6.32 12.02
N ASN A 251 12.58 -6.16 12.17
CA ASN A 251 13.30 -6.51 13.39
C ASN A 251 12.94 -5.55 14.54
N ARG A 252 11.75 -5.71 15.12
CA ARG A 252 11.17 -4.83 16.13
C ARG A 252 10.83 -5.62 17.39
N ASN A 253 10.96 -4.92 18.52
CA ASN A 253 10.56 -5.45 19.81
C ASN A 253 9.19 -4.92 20.22
N MET A 254 8.46 -5.74 20.95
CA MET A 254 7.19 -5.47 21.57
C MET A 254 7.40 -5.41 23.09
N THR A 255 6.97 -4.31 23.72
CA THR A 255 7.04 -4.18 25.18
C THR A 255 5.74 -4.67 25.78
N LEU A 256 5.82 -5.72 26.60
CA LEU A 256 4.70 -6.30 27.32
C LEU A 256 4.25 -5.40 28.48
N PRO A 257 3.02 -5.58 29.02
CA PRO A 257 2.52 -4.81 30.16
C PRO A 257 3.39 -4.89 31.43
N ASP A 258 4.15 -5.98 31.59
CA ASP A 258 5.10 -6.18 32.69
C ASP A 258 6.46 -5.48 32.46
N GLY A 259 6.63 -4.79 31.33
CA GLY A 259 7.86 -4.11 30.93
C GLY A 259 8.86 -4.99 30.18
N GLN A 260 8.59 -6.29 29.99
CA GLN A 260 9.48 -7.17 29.25
C GLN A 260 9.46 -6.82 27.75
N SER A 261 10.65 -6.79 27.14
CA SER A 261 10.81 -6.55 25.70
C SER A 261 10.99 -7.88 24.97
N VAL A 262 10.09 -8.19 24.03
CA VAL A 262 10.10 -9.42 23.25
C VAL A 262 10.28 -9.09 21.78
N ASN A 263 11.26 -9.72 21.13
CA ASN A 263 11.42 -9.59 19.68
C ASN A 263 10.37 -10.43 18.96
N VAL A 264 9.59 -9.76 18.09
CA VAL A 264 8.45 -10.38 17.39
C VAL A 264 8.68 -10.46 15.88
N TYR A 265 9.93 -10.33 15.44
CA TYR A 265 10.25 -10.39 14.02
C TYR A 265 9.96 -11.79 13.47
N ILE A 266 9.14 -11.87 12.42
CA ILE A 266 8.64 -13.15 11.89
C ILE A 266 9.77 -14.13 11.55
N LYS A 267 10.90 -13.63 11.01
CA LYS A 267 12.10 -14.43 10.74
C LYS A 267 12.64 -15.06 12.02
N HIS A 268 12.79 -14.29 13.09
CA HIS A 268 13.30 -14.81 14.36
C HIS A 268 12.32 -15.80 14.99
N LEU A 269 11.02 -15.54 14.92
CA LEU A 269 10.00 -16.48 15.39
C LEU A 269 10.07 -17.82 14.63
N TYR A 270 10.30 -17.76 13.32
CA TYR A 270 10.46 -18.93 12.47
C TYR A 270 11.71 -19.74 12.83
N ILE A 271 12.87 -19.09 12.93
CA ILE A 271 14.15 -19.74 13.29
C ILE A 271 14.08 -20.36 14.69
N LYS A 272 13.44 -19.68 15.65
CA LYS A 272 13.19 -20.22 16.99
C LYS A 272 12.30 -21.45 16.95
N SER A 273 11.25 -21.44 16.12
CA SER A 273 10.38 -22.61 15.93
C SER A 273 11.11 -23.80 15.29
N ALA A 274 12.15 -23.53 14.49
CA ALA A 274 13.04 -24.55 13.96
C ALA A 274 13.99 -25.14 15.03
N GLY A 275 14.12 -24.52 16.20
CA GLY A 275 15.12 -24.89 17.21
C GLY A 275 16.55 -24.53 16.81
N GLN A 276 16.72 -23.53 15.95
CA GLN A 276 18.00 -23.17 15.33
C GLN A 276 18.49 -21.77 15.71
N TRP A 277 17.93 -21.19 16.78
CA TRP A 277 18.21 -19.81 17.17
C TRP A 277 19.65 -19.61 17.66
N GLU A 278 20.15 -20.51 18.49
CA GLU A 278 21.51 -20.43 19.04
C GLU A 278 22.56 -20.51 17.92
N ALA A 279 22.41 -21.46 16.99
CA ALA A 279 23.28 -21.59 15.82
C ALA A 279 23.22 -20.36 14.91
N HIS A 280 22.02 -19.81 14.68
CA HIS A 280 21.86 -18.56 13.94
C HIS A 280 22.60 -17.40 14.60
N GLN A 281 22.47 -17.23 15.93
CA GLN A 281 23.15 -16.15 16.65
C GLN A 281 24.67 -16.31 16.60
N GLU A 282 25.20 -17.53 16.71
CA GLU A 282 26.63 -17.79 16.60
C GLU A 282 27.20 -17.34 15.25
N ILE A 283 26.53 -17.67 14.13
CA ILE A 283 26.96 -17.25 12.78
C ILE A 283 26.84 -15.72 12.63
N TYR A 284 25.74 -15.13 13.14
CA TYR A 284 25.51 -13.69 13.11
C TYR A 284 26.61 -12.92 13.86
N ASP A 285 26.98 -13.38 15.06
CA ASP A 285 27.99 -12.74 15.91
C ASP A 285 29.40 -12.80 15.30
N GLN A 286 29.67 -13.83 14.47
CA GLN A 286 30.89 -13.94 13.67
C GLN A 286 30.92 -12.98 12.47
N ARG A 287 29.82 -12.27 12.18
CA ARG A 287 29.66 -11.34 11.04
C ARG A 287 29.86 -12.00 9.67
N ASN A 288 29.60 -13.31 9.56
CA ASN A 288 29.65 -14.02 8.30
C ASN A 288 28.26 -14.03 7.62
N PHE A 289 27.94 -12.94 6.91
CA PHE A 289 26.60 -12.76 6.33
C PHE A 289 26.27 -13.73 5.18
N GLU A 290 27.26 -14.19 4.43
CA GLU A 290 27.03 -15.19 3.37
C GLU A 290 26.67 -16.56 3.97
N GLU A 291 27.37 -16.96 5.02
CA GLU A 291 27.04 -18.18 5.76
C GLU A 291 25.69 -18.05 6.46
N LEU A 292 25.36 -16.87 7.01
CA LEU A 292 24.06 -16.60 7.62
C LEU A 292 22.92 -16.73 6.60
N ASP A 293 23.06 -16.11 5.43
CA ASP A 293 22.04 -16.19 4.37
C ASP A 293 21.84 -17.63 3.89
N ASN A 294 22.93 -18.39 3.74
CA ASN A 294 22.88 -19.81 3.39
C ASN A 294 22.24 -20.65 4.49
N PHE A 295 22.58 -20.38 5.75
CA PHE A 295 21.97 -21.06 6.90
C PHE A 295 20.46 -20.84 6.91
N GLU A 296 20.02 -19.59 6.86
CA GLU A 296 18.60 -19.19 6.88
C GLU A 296 17.79 -19.82 5.74
N ARG A 297 18.36 -19.90 4.52
CA ARG A 297 17.71 -20.52 3.35
C ARG A 297 17.48 -22.03 3.47
N ASN A 298 18.29 -22.70 4.29
CA ASN A 298 18.21 -24.15 4.46
C ASN A 298 17.30 -24.57 5.63
N ILE A 299 16.76 -23.61 6.38
CA ILE A 299 15.83 -23.88 7.48
C ILE A 299 14.46 -24.24 6.91
N SER A 300 14.05 -25.48 7.10
CA SER A 300 12.69 -25.95 6.83
C SER A 300 12.05 -26.46 8.12
N LEU A 301 10.75 -26.20 8.28
CA LEU A 301 10.01 -26.70 9.43
C LEU A 301 9.37 -28.04 9.09
N ASN A 302 9.50 -29.01 9.99
CA ASN A 302 8.65 -30.19 9.96
C ASN A 302 7.22 -29.84 10.41
N GLU A 303 6.29 -30.78 10.25
CA GLU A 303 4.87 -30.53 10.55
C GLU A 303 4.63 -30.03 11.98
N GLN A 304 5.27 -30.63 12.98
CA GLN A 304 5.11 -30.22 14.37
C GLN A 304 5.64 -28.80 14.58
N GLN A 305 6.78 -28.46 13.97
CA GLN A 305 7.36 -27.13 14.04
C GLN A 305 6.51 -26.07 13.33
N ARG A 306 5.90 -26.42 12.19
CA ARG A 306 4.93 -25.54 11.49
C ARG A 306 3.74 -25.23 12.38
N GLN A 307 3.14 -26.23 13.02
CA GLN A 307 2.03 -26.01 13.95
C GLN A 307 2.46 -25.15 15.14
N HIS A 308 3.66 -25.37 15.68
CA HIS A 308 4.20 -24.56 16.77
C HIS A 308 4.42 -23.09 16.35
N PHE A 309 4.92 -22.85 15.14
CA PHE A 309 5.07 -21.50 14.58
C PHE A 309 3.71 -20.79 14.44
N LEU A 310 2.70 -21.47 13.90
CA LEU A 310 1.34 -20.92 13.77
C LEU A 310 0.72 -20.58 15.13
N GLN A 311 0.90 -21.45 16.13
CA GLN A 311 0.47 -21.18 17.51
C GLN A 311 1.20 -19.97 18.12
N THR A 312 2.51 -19.85 17.85
CA THR A 312 3.32 -18.72 18.31
C THR A 312 2.84 -17.40 17.71
N LEU A 313 2.46 -17.38 16.42
CA LEU A 313 1.84 -16.20 15.80
C LEU A 313 0.54 -15.81 16.50
N THR A 314 -0.35 -16.77 16.77
CA THR A 314 -1.59 -16.53 17.51
C THR A 314 -1.31 -15.96 18.90
N GLN A 315 -0.41 -16.59 19.67
CA GLN A 315 -0.07 -16.12 21.02
C GLN A 315 0.53 -14.71 20.99
N THR A 316 1.42 -14.44 20.03
CA THR A 316 2.04 -13.12 19.89
C THR A 316 0.99 -12.07 19.51
N PHE A 317 0.02 -12.39 18.65
CA PHE A 317 -1.06 -11.49 18.30
C PHE A 317 -1.99 -11.20 19.49
N GLU A 318 -2.36 -12.22 20.26
CA GLU A 318 -3.16 -12.05 21.48
C GLU A 318 -2.44 -11.20 22.54
N LEU A 319 -1.12 -11.34 22.66
CA LEU A 319 -0.31 -10.45 23.50
C LEU A 319 -0.30 -9.02 22.94
N PHE A 320 -0.14 -8.86 21.62
CA PHE A 320 -0.13 -7.55 20.96
C PHE A 320 -1.43 -6.77 21.20
N LYS A 321 -2.59 -7.46 21.20
CA LYS A 321 -3.90 -6.86 21.52
C LYS A 321 -3.98 -6.23 22.91
N GLN A 322 -3.17 -6.70 23.86
CA GLN A 322 -3.19 -6.23 25.25
C GLN A 322 -2.30 -5.00 25.48
N ILE A 323 -1.51 -4.62 24.48
CA ILE A 323 -0.58 -3.49 24.61
C ILE A 323 -1.37 -2.19 24.43
N PRO A 324 -1.26 -1.23 25.36
CA PRO A 324 -1.87 0.07 25.21
C PRO A 324 -1.48 0.67 23.87
N LYS A 325 -2.46 1.14 23.09
CA LYS A 325 -2.23 1.69 21.76
C LYS A 325 -1.24 2.84 21.84
N GLU A 326 0.01 2.62 21.46
CA GLU A 326 0.87 3.70 21.02
C GLU A 326 0.24 4.22 19.72
N THR A 327 -0.18 5.48 19.72
CA THR A 327 -0.60 6.17 18.50
C THR A 327 0.58 6.16 17.53
N PHE A 328 0.50 5.30 16.50
CA PHE A 328 1.42 5.26 15.37
C PHE A 328 1.17 6.42 14.41
#